data_AF-A0A3D5US25-F1
#
_entry.id   AF-A0A3D5US25-F1
#
_cell.length_a   1.000
_cell.length_b   1.000
_cell.length_c   1.000
_cell.angle_alpha   90.00
_cell.angle_beta   90.00
_cell.angle_gamma   90.00
#
_symmetry.space_group_name_H-M   'P 1'
#
loop_
_entity.id
_entity.type
_entity.pdbx_description
1 polymer ?
#
loop_
_entity_poly.entity_id
_entity_poly.type
_entity_poly.pdbx_seq_one_letter_code
_entity_poly.pdbx_strand_id
1 'polypeptide(L)'
;PLDEINLVSGVIDTLRVFLGEGGAGGALVIALGLMALYSFVANMVTWTMGANRSAAEAALEGNLPPMFARLHAVHKTPASAAIVTGIVTTVVIVIYGFLAADAEDLFWTLFAFSSIVFLIPYLIMFAAFLRLRSIDATTPRPYRVPGGNAGAWAFATLCILFILQAIVFFIYTPGEFDLNYAGSVIVGVLVTILIGEGLIRRAERKFAG
;
A
#
# COMPACT_ATOMS: atom_id res chain seq x y z
N PRO A 1 -2.76 -30.60 -3.08
CA PRO A 1 -1.48 -29.98 -2.63
C PRO A 1 -1.45 -28.44 -2.69
N LEU A 2 -2.40 -27.79 -3.38
CA LEU A 2 -2.61 -26.33 -3.32
C LEU A 2 -3.52 -25.93 -2.15
N ASP A 3 -4.46 -26.81 -1.75
CA ASP A 3 -5.41 -26.59 -0.65
C ASP A 3 -4.80 -26.63 0.77
N GLU A 4 -3.51 -26.99 0.89
CA GLU A 4 -2.78 -27.05 2.17
C GLU A 4 -1.86 -25.83 2.38
N ILE A 5 -1.74 -24.93 1.39
CA ILE A 5 -0.89 -23.74 1.49
C ILE A 5 -1.75 -22.56 1.97
N ASN A 6 -2.03 -22.52 3.28
CA ASN A 6 -2.57 -21.31 3.87
C ASN A 6 -1.40 -20.34 4.11
N LEU A 7 -1.48 -19.13 3.53
CA LEU A 7 -0.43 -18.11 3.63
C LEU A 7 -0.06 -17.77 5.10
N VAL A 8 -1.01 -17.98 6.02
CA VAL A 8 -0.83 -17.80 7.47
C VAL A 8 -0.13 -19.00 8.12
N SER A 9 -0.37 -20.22 7.64
CA SER A 9 0.24 -21.43 8.19
C SER A 9 1.62 -21.71 7.61
N GLY A 10 1.94 -21.23 6.40
CA GLY A 10 3.18 -21.55 5.70
C GLY A 10 4.48 -21.30 6.49
N VAL A 11 4.54 -20.24 7.31
CA VAL A 11 5.70 -19.99 8.20
C VAL A 11 5.79 -21.04 9.30
N ILE A 12 4.66 -21.43 9.89
CA ILE A 12 4.63 -22.44 10.96
C ILE A 12 4.85 -23.84 10.41
N ASP A 13 4.26 -24.15 9.26
CA ASP A 13 4.36 -25.46 8.61
C ASP A 13 5.78 -25.73 8.13
N THR A 14 6.45 -24.73 7.56
CA THR A 14 7.88 -24.83 7.24
C THR A 14 8.72 -25.06 8.49
N LEU A 15 8.48 -24.31 9.57
CA LEU A 15 9.16 -24.53 10.86
C LEU A 15 8.91 -25.93 11.42
N ARG A 16 7.69 -26.47 11.32
CA ARG A 16 7.36 -27.85 11.74
C ARG A 16 8.11 -28.90 10.93
N VAL A 17 8.18 -28.72 9.61
CA VAL A 17 8.93 -29.62 8.71
C VAL A 17 10.42 -29.61 9.03
N PHE A 18 11.00 -28.44 9.35
CA PHE A 18 12.44 -28.32 9.65
C PHE A 18 12.84 -28.76 11.07
N LEU A 19 12.01 -28.48 12.08
CA LEU A 19 12.36 -28.65 13.50
C LEU A 19 11.67 -29.85 14.16
N GLY A 20 10.67 -30.44 13.51
CA GLY A 20 9.86 -31.54 14.03
C GLY A 20 8.78 -31.09 15.01
N GLU A 21 7.75 -31.92 15.18
CA GLU A 21 6.55 -31.59 15.99
C GLU A 21 6.67 -32.01 17.47
N GLY A 22 7.67 -32.82 17.83
CA GLY A 22 7.82 -33.40 19.15
C GLY A 22 8.80 -32.67 20.09
N GLY A 23 8.48 -32.67 21.38
CA GLY A 23 9.39 -32.27 22.47
C GLY A 23 9.96 -30.85 22.32
N ALA A 24 11.29 -30.75 22.30
CA ALA A 24 11.99 -29.46 22.18
C ALA A 24 11.78 -28.79 20.80
N GLY A 25 11.58 -29.56 19.73
CA GLY A 25 11.32 -29.05 18.38
C GLY A 25 10.00 -28.30 18.30
N GLY A 26 8.92 -28.92 18.80
CA GLY A 26 7.60 -28.29 18.86
C GLY A 26 7.58 -27.00 19.71
N ALA A 27 8.30 -26.97 20.83
CA ALA A 27 8.43 -25.77 21.65
C ALA A 27 9.17 -24.64 20.91
N LEU A 28 10.23 -24.98 20.16
CA LEU A 28 10.98 -24.04 19.32
C LEU A 28 10.13 -23.48 18.17
N VAL A 29 9.32 -24.32 17.51
CA VAL A 29 8.37 -23.89 16.47
C VAL A 29 7.38 -22.87 17.02
N ILE A 30 6.81 -23.13 18.21
CA ILE A 30 5.87 -22.19 18.85
C ILE A 30 6.59 -20.87 19.18
N ALA A 31 7.78 -20.92 19.76
CA ALA A 31 8.54 -19.72 20.10
C ALA A 31 8.87 -18.87 18.86
N LEU A 32 9.35 -19.50 17.78
CA LEU A 32 9.65 -18.83 16.52
C LEU A 32 8.39 -18.29 15.84
N GLY A 33 7.28 -19.03 15.90
CA GLY A 33 5.98 -18.56 15.43
C GLY A 33 5.51 -17.29 16.14
N LEU A 34 5.64 -17.25 17.46
CA LEU A 34 5.34 -16.05 18.26
C LEU A 34 6.26 -14.88 17.91
N MET A 35 7.56 -15.11 17.72
CA MET A 35 8.51 -14.08 17.28
C MET A 35 8.19 -13.55 15.87
N ALA A 36 7.77 -14.42 14.97
CA ALA A 36 7.36 -14.03 13.62
C ALA A 36 6.09 -13.17 13.66
N LEU A 37 5.06 -13.59 14.42
CA LEU A 37 3.85 -12.80 14.63
C LEU A 37 4.16 -11.43 15.25
N TYR A 38 5.02 -11.39 16.28
CA TYR A 38 5.48 -10.14 16.87
C TYR A 38 6.17 -9.24 15.84
N SER A 39 7.00 -9.82 14.97
CA SER A 39 7.70 -9.08 13.93
C SER A 39 6.74 -8.48 12.90
N PHE A 40 5.69 -9.21 12.50
CA PHE A 40 4.65 -8.67 11.62
C PHE A 40 3.89 -7.50 12.26
N VAL A 41 3.46 -7.65 13.51
CA VAL A 41 2.76 -6.57 14.24
C VAL A 41 3.67 -5.35 14.39
N ALA A 42 4.93 -5.55 14.81
CA ALA A 42 5.90 -4.47 14.95
C ALA A 42 6.12 -3.73 13.63
N ASN A 43 6.28 -4.47 12.52
CA ASN A 43 6.44 -3.88 11.19
C ASN A 43 5.22 -3.04 10.79
N MET A 44 4.00 -3.58 10.94
CA MET A 44 2.77 -2.86 10.62
C MET A 44 2.64 -1.56 11.41
N VAL A 45 2.97 -1.56 12.70
CA VAL A 45 2.93 -0.35 13.54
C VAL A 45 3.94 0.68 13.05
N THR A 46 5.18 0.28 12.76
CA THR A 46 6.22 1.19 12.27
C THR A 46 5.84 1.83 10.93
N TRP A 47 5.37 1.05 9.97
CA TRP A 47 4.96 1.55 8.65
C TRP A 47 3.75 2.47 8.74
N THR A 48 2.75 2.10 9.54
CA THR A 48 1.55 2.92 9.75
C THR A 48 1.89 4.27 10.37
N MET A 49 2.79 4.30 11.37
CA MET A 49 3.26 5.54 11.97
C MET A 49 4.00 6.44 10.98
N GLY A 50 4.86 5.85 10.13
CA GLY A 50 5.56 6.57 9.07
C GLY A 50 4.59 7.21 8.07
N ALA A 51 3.63 6.44 7.55
CA ALA A 51 2.63 6.91 6.60
C ALA A 51 1.75 8.03 7.19
N ASN A 52 1.27 7.85 8.42
CA ASN A 52 0.47 8.87 9.11
C ASN A 52 1.27 10.16 9.35
N ARG A 53 2.59 10.04 9.61
CA ARG A 53 3.46 11.20 9.80
C ARG A 53 3.62 11.96 8.48
N SER A 54 3.88 11.28 7.37
CA SER A 54 3.95 11.89 6.05
C SER A 54 2.64 12.59 5.67
N ALA A 55 1.49 11.96 5.95
CA ALA A 55 0.18 12.58 5.70
C ALA A 55 -0.04 13.83 6.57
N ALA A 56 0.37 13.80 7.84
CA ALA A 56 0.25 14.95 8.73
C ALA A 56 1.12 16.13 8.28
N GLU A 57 2.36 15.87 7.85
CA GLU A 57 3.25 16.92 7.31
C GLU A 57 2.70 17.52 6.01
N ALA A 58 2.23 16.68 5.08
CA ALA A 58 1.58 17.17 3.86
C ALA A 58 0.34 18.03 4.17
N ALA A 59 -0.40 17.72 5.23
CA ALA A 59 -1.54 18.53 5.67
C ALA A 59 -1.13 19.85 6.35
N LEU A 60 0.00 19.87 7.05
CA LEU A 60 0.59 21.09 7.63
C LEU A 60 1.11 22.03 6.54
N GLU A 61 1.60 21.49 5.43
CA GLU A 61 2.02 22.24 4.23
C GLU A 61 0.84 22.69 3.34
N GLY A 62 -0.40 22.34 3.69
CA GLY A 62 -1.60 22.72 2.94
C GLY A 62 -1.93 21.81 1.74
N ASN A 63 -1.18 20.73 1.53
CA ASN A 63 -1.37 19.76 0.45
C ASN A 63 -2.45 18.70 0.76
N LEU A 64 -2.91 18.63 2.02
CA LEU A 64 -3.98 17.74 2.47
C LEU A 64 -4.97 18.47 3.40
N PRO A 65 -6.19 17.94 3.60
CA PRO A 65 -7.16 18.57 4.48
C PRO A 65 -6.64 18.76 5.92
N PRO A 66 -7.03 19.84 6.62
CA PRO A 66 -6.59 20.10 7.99
C PRO A 66 -6.93 19.00 9.01
N MET A 67 -7.84 18.07 8.65
CA MET A 67 -8.18 16.93 9.50
C MET A 67 -6.99 15.98 9.72
N PHE A 68 -5.98 15.97 8.84
CA PHE A 68 -4.79 15.14 8.97
C PHE A 68 -3.65 15.82 9.75
N ALA A 69 -3.70 17.14 9.94
CA ALA A 69 -2.60 17.96 10.46
C ALA A 69 -2.46 17.94 11.99
N ARG A 70 -3.44 17.44 12.75
CA ARG A 70 -3.37 17.49 14.22
C ARG A 70 -2.43 16.42 14.77
N LEU A 71 -1.40 16.89 15.45
CA LEU A 71 -0.46 16.08 16.22
C LEU A 71 -0.90 15.98 17.70
N HIS A 72 -0.52 14.90 18.37
CA HIS A 72 -0.71 14.72 19.80
C HIS A 72 0.02 15.81 20.59
N ALA A 73 -0.63 16.40 21.59
CA ALA A 73 -0.12 17.60 22.29
C ALA A 73 1.28 17.40 22.89
N VAL A 74 1.49 16.25 23.54
CA VAL A 74 2.74 15.86 24.23
C VAL A 74 3.71 15.18 23.27
N HIS A 75 3.38 13.98 22.79
CA HIS A 75 4.27 13.14 21.99
C HIS A 75 4.47 13.55 20.52
N LYS A 76 3.75 14.59 20.04
CA LYS A 76 3.79 15.07 18.64
C LYS A 76 3.54 13.99 17.58
N THR A 77 2.91 12.88 17.96
CA THR A 77 2.52 11.79 17.06
C THR A 77 1.33 12.21 16.18
N PRO A 78 1.20 11.69 14.95
CA PRO A 78 0.14 12.07 14.01
C PRO A 78 -1.22 11.45 14.39
N ALA A 79 -1.78 11.87 15.51
CA ALA A 79 -2.97 11.25 16.12
C ALA A 79 -4.20 11.33 15.20
N SER A 80 -4.44 12.47 14.56
CA SER A 80 -5.61 12.63 13.69
C SER A 80 -5.50 11.82 12.40
N ALA A 81 -4.33 11.81 11.75
CA ALA A 81 -4.08 10.94 10.60
C ALA A 81 -4.24 9.46 10.96
N ALA A 82 -3.77 9.02 12.14
CA ALA A 82 -3.95 7.65 12.59
C ALA A 82 -5.42 7.27 12.78
N ILE A 83 -6.25 8.16 13.34
CA ILE A 83 -7.70 7.94 13.48
C ILE A 83 -8.36 7.83 12.10
N VAL A 84 -8.02 8.73 11.17
CA VAL A 84 -8.58 8.68 9.80
C VAL A 84 -8.19 7.37 9.11
N THR A 85 -6.91 6.98 9.17
CA THR A 85 -6.43 5.70 8.63
C THR A 85 -7.19 4.53 9.24
N GLY A 86 -7.37 4.50 10.57
CA GLY A 86 -8.13 3.45 11.24
C GLY A 86 -9.60 3.37 10.79
N ILE A 87 -10.28 4.51 10.66
CA ILE A 87 -11.66 4.59 10.18
C ILE A 87 -11.74 4.09 8.73
N VAL A 88 -10.88 4.60 7.85
CA VAL A 88 -10.89 4.22 6.42
C VAL A 88 -10.63 2.73 6.26
N THR A 89 -9.60 2.19 6.92
CA THR A 89 -9.29 0.76 6.86
C THR A 89 -10.44 -0.09 7.38
N THR A 90 -11.08 0.31 8.48
CA THR A 90 -12.24 -0.42 9.03
C THR A 90 -13.41 -0.41 8.04
N VAL A 91 -13.74 0.75 7.47
CA VAL A 91 -14.83 0.88 6.49
C VAL A 91 -14.56 0.03 5.25
N VAL A 92 -13.33 0.06 4.73
CA VAL A 92 -12.91 -0.74 3.58
C VAL A 92 -13.05 -2.24 3.87
N ILE A 93 -12.54 -2.71 5.01
CA ILE A 93 -12.65 -4.12 5.42
C ILE A 93 -14.11 -4.53 5.56
N VAL A 94 -14.95 -3.70 6.18
CA VAL A 94 -16.38 -4.01 6.36
C VAL A 94 -17.10 -4.07 5.02
N ILE A 95 -16.85 -3.12 4.11
CA ILE A 95 -17.45 -3.11 2.77
C ILE A 95 -17.05 -4.39 2.03
N TYR A 96 -15.75 -4.66 1.89
CA TYR A 96 -15.30 -5.87 1.17
C TYR A 96 -15.72 -7.15 1.89
N GLY A 97 -15.83 -7.16 3.21
CA GLY A 97 -16.33 -8.31 3.97
C GLY A 97 -17.78 -8.65 3.68
N PHE A 98 -18.61 -7.67 3.28
CA PHE A 98 -19.97 -7.94 2.79
C PHE A 98 -20.02 -8.38 1.32
N LEU A 99 -18.99 -8.06 0.53
CA LEU A 99 -18.90 -8.43 -0.89
C LEU A 99 -18.27 -9.81 -1.09
N ALA A 100 -17.35 -10.21 -0.22
CA ALA A 100 -16.57 -11.41 -0.35
C ALA A 100 -17.38 -12.68 -0.07
N ALA A 101 -17.13 -13.74 -0.85
CA ALA A 101 -17.77 -15.05 -0.65
C ALA A 101 -17.24 -15.78 0.59
N ASP A 102 -15.94 -15.63 0.85
CA ASP A 102 -15.23 -16.25 1.97
C ASP A 102 -14.01 -15.41 2.40
N ALA A 103 -13.24 -15.93 3.36
CA ALA A 103 -12.07 -15.24 3.90
C ALA A 103 -10.90 -15.15 2.90
N GLU A 104 -10.80 -16.09 1.96
CA GLU A 104 -9.77 -16.09 0.93
C GLU A 104 -10.05 -15.03 -0.13
N ASP A 105 -11.29 -14.98 -0.63
CA ASP A 105 -11.76 -13.94 -1.54
C ASP A 105 -11.60 -12.54 -0.93
N LEU A 106 -11.96 -12.38 0.35
CA LEU A 106 -11.75 -11.13 1.09
C LEU A 106 -10.27 -10.73 1.12
N PHE A 107 -9.38 -11.68 1.42
CA PHE A 107 -7.94 -11.43 1.49
C PHE A 107 -7.39 -11.01 0.12
N TRP A 108 -7.68 -11.77 -0.93
CA TRP A 108 -7.16 -11.48 -2.27
C TRP A 108 -7.71 -10.18 -2.83
N THR A 109 -9.00 -9.92 -2.64
CA THR A 109 -9.63 -8.67 -3.07
C THR A 109 -9.01 -7.47 -2.36
N LEU A 110 -8.83 -7.51 -1.04
CA LEU A 110 -8.18 -6.44 -0.28
C LEU A 110 -6.70 -6.28 -0.64
N PHE A 111 -6.00 -7.38 -0.87
CA PHE A 111 -4.60 -7.39 -1.28
C PHE A 111 -4.41 -6.73 -2.65
N ALA A 112 -5.23 -7.08 -3.64
CA ALA A 112 -5.19 -6.47 -4.96
C ALA A 112 -5.61 -4.99 -4.93
N PHE A 113 -6.72 -4.68 -4.26
CA PHE A 113 -7.19 -3.30 -4.10
C PHE A 113 -6.11 -2.39 -3.49
N SER A 114 -5.54 -2.79 -2.35
CA SER A 114 -4.52 -1.99 -1.65
C SER A 114 -3.23 -1.87 -2.47
N SER A 115 -2.82 -2.94 -3.16
CA SER A 115 -1.64 -2.93 -4.03
C SER A 115 -1.79 -1.96 -5.19
N ILE A 116 -2.94 -1.93 -5.85
CA ILE A 116 -3.19 -0.98 -6.96
C ILE A 116 -3.17 0.46 -6.44
N VAL A 117 -3.85 0.74 -5.32
CA VAL A 117 -3.84 2.07 -4.70
C VAL A 117 -2.41 2.49 -4.34
N PHE A 118 -1.59 1.57 -3.86
CA PHE A 118 -0.18 1.82 -3.55
C PHE A 118 0.68 2.09 -4.78
N LEU A 119 0.39 1.44 -5.91
CA LEU A 119 1.19 1.53 -7.14
C LEU A 119 0.87 2.75 -8.02
N ILE A 120 -0.37 3.27 -7.98
CA ILE A 120 -0.78 4.42 -8.82
C ILE A 120 0.14 5.65 -8.64
N PRO A 121 0.48 6.10 -7.41
CA PRO A 121 1.38 7.22 -7.21
C PRO A 121 2.75 7.05 -7.88
N TYR A 122 3.25 5.82 -7.99
CA TYR A 122 4.52 5.55 -8.66
C TYR A 122 4.46 5.84 -10.17
N LEU A 123 3.32 5.56 -10.83
CA LEU A 123 3.13 5.93 -12.24
C LEU A 123 3.25 7.45 -12.45
N ILE A 124 2.60 8.22 -11.56
CA ILE A 124 2.65 9.69 -11.58
C ILE A 124 4.07 10.16 -11.27
N MET A 125 4.74 9.54 -10.30
CA MET A 125 6.11 9.87 -9.92
C MET A 125 7.11 9.68 -11.06
N PHE A 126 7.04 8.57 -11.82
CA PHE A 126 7.91 8.35 -12.97
C PHE A 126 7.63 9.34 -14.11
N ALA A 127 6.35 9.65 -14.37
CA ALA A 127 5.98 10.68 -15.34
C ALA A 127 6.48 12.07 -14.92
N ALA A 128 6.34 12.42 -13.63
CA ALA A 128 6.84 13.67 -13.06
C ALA A 128 8.36 13.76 -13.14
N PHE A 129 9.09 12.65 -12.90
CA PHE A 129 10.54 12.59 -13.06
C PHE A 129 10.99 12.94 -14.49
N LEU A 130 10.34 12.37 -15.50
CA LEU A 130 10.63 12.65 -16.91
C LEU A 130 10.29 14.10 -17.26
N ARG A 131 9.12 14.59 -16.83
CA ARG A 131 8.69 15.97 -17.05
C ARG A 131 9.65 16.97 -16.38
N LEU A 132 10.07 16.71 -15.15
CA LEU A 132 10.98 17.56 -14.39
C LEU A 132 12.35 17.69 -15.08
N ARG A 133 12.81 16.65 -15.79
CA ARG A 133 14.03 16.74 -16.61
C ARG A 133 13.90 17.68 -17.81
N SER A 134 12.70 17.81 -18.38
CA SER A 134 12.47 18.74 -19.49
C SER A 134 12.23 20.18 -19.05
N ILE A 135 11.48 20.39 -17.96
CA ILE A 135 11.08 21.74 -17.52
C ILE A 135 12.12 22.40 -16.60
N ASP A 136 12.92 21.61 -15.89
CA ASP A 136 13.96 22.10 -14.98
C ASP A 136 15.25 21.29 -15.15
N ALA A 137 15.87 21.47 -16.32
CA ALA A 137 17.11 20.82 -16.70
C ALA A 137 18.34 21.46 -16.04
N THR A 138 18.24 22.73 -15.61
CA THR A 138 19.36 23.54 -15.12
C THR A 138 19.64 23.36 -13.64
N THR A 139 18.65 22.93 -12.85
CA THR A 139 18.85 22.71 -11.42
C THR A 139 19.95 21.66 -11.16
N PRO A 140 20.97 21.96 -10.34
CA PRO A 140 22.03 21.02 -10.01
C PRO A 140 21.45 19.84 -9.21
N ARG A 141 21.67 18.62 -9.71
CA ARG A 141 21.18 17.38 -9.07
C ARG A 141 22.36 16.60 -8.51
N PRO A 142 22.40 16.30 -7.19
CA PRO A 142 23.48 15.51 -6.58
C PRO A 142 23.66 14.13 -7.23
N TYR A 143 22.56 13.55 -7.74
CA TYR A 143 22.56 12.31 -8.48
C TYR A 143 21.96 12.50 -9.88
N ARG A 144 22.57 11.88 -10.89
CA ARG A 144 22.07 11.83 -12.27
C ARG A 144 22.04 10.39 -12.75
N VAL A 145 20.89 9.98 -13.29
CA VAL A 145 20.72 8.65 -13.90
C VAL A 145 21.77 8.44 -15.01
N PRO A 146 22.48 7.31 -15.01
CA PRO A 146 23.44 6.99 -16.06
C PRO A 146 22.76 6.89 -17.43
N GLY A 147 23.50 7.22 -18.51
CA GLY A 147 22.94 7.21 -19.88
C GLY A 147 22.14 8.45 -20.27
N GLY A 148 22.21 9.54 -19.49
CA GLY A 148 21.63 10.83 -19.85
C GLY A 148 20.10 10.79 -19.98
N ASN A 149 19.55 11.45 -20.99
CA ASN A 149 18.10 11.48 -21.22
C ASN A 149 17.58 10.15 -21.76
N ALA A 150 18.32 9.47 -22.63
CA ALA A 150 17.93 8.17 -23.17
C ALA A 150 17.84 7.12 -22.05
N GLY A 151 18.84 7.07 -21.16
CA GLY A 151 18.81 6.18 -19.99
C GLY A 151 17.65 6.49 -19.05
N ALA A 152 17.40 7.78 -18.77
CA ALA A 152 16.26 8.19 -17.94
C ALA A 152 14.91 7.74 -18.49
N TRP A 153 14.69 7.90 -19.81
CA TRP A 153 13.50 7.42 -20.49
C TRP A 153 13.40 5.89 -20.46
N ALA A 154 14.48 5.18 -20.77
CA ALA A 154 14.49 3.72 -20.76
C ALA A 154 14.10 3.14 -19.38
N PHE A 155 14.73 3.62 -18.31
CA PHE A 155 14.44 3.14 -16.95
C PHE A 155 13.04 3.53 -16.48
N ALA A 156 12.61 4.78 -16.72
CA ALA A 156 11.28 5.23 -16.32
C ALA A 156 10.18 4.45 -17.07
N THR A 157 10.32 4.28 -18.39
CA THR A 157 9.38 3.50 -19.20
C THR A 157 9.35 2.04 -18.76
N LEU A 158 10.51 1.43 -18.48
CA LEU A 158 10.57 0.06 -17.95
C LEU A 158 9.79 -0.08 -16.63
N CYS A 159 10.01 0.83 -15.67
CA CYS A 159 9.30 0.81 -14.40
C CYS A 159 7.79 1.04 -14.58
N ILE A 160 7.39 1.96 -15.47
CA ILE A 160 5.98 2.20 -15.79
C ILE A 160 5.34 0.94 -16.37
N LEU A 161 5.99 0.28 -17.34
CA LEU A 161 5.48 -0.95 -17.95
C LEU A 161 5.34 -2.07 -16.91
N PHE A 162 6.32 -2.22 -16.02
CA PHE A 162 6.27 -3.23 -14.97
C PHE A 162 5.13 -2.98 -13.98
N ILE A 163 4.89 -1.72 -13.60
CA ILE A 163 3.77 -1.35 -12.73
C ILE A 163 2.43 -1.55 -13.44
N LEU A 164 2.32 -1.16 -14.71
CA LEU A 164 1.10 -1.38 -15.50
C LEU A 164 0.78 -2.88 -15.61
N GLN A 165 1.80 -3.70 -15.88
CA GLN A 165 1.65 -5.15 -15.89
C GLN A 165 1.20 -5.69 -14.54
N ALA A 166 1.78 -5.22 -13.43
CA ALA A 166 1.35 -5.61 -12.09
C ALA A 166 -0.11 -5.24 -11.82
N ILE A 167 -0.54 -4.01 -12.17
CA ILE A 167 -1.93 -3.57 -12.02
C ILE A 167 -2.87 -4.47 -12.85
N VAL A 168 -2.49 -4.83 -14.09
CA VAL A 168 -3.28 -5.75 -14.91
C VAL A 168 -3.42 -7.11 -14.24
N PHE A 169 -2.33 -7.68 -13.70
CA PHE A 169 -2.38 -8.98 -13.03
C PHE A 169 -3.08 -8.96 -11.66
N PHE A 170 -3.19 -7.81 -10.99
CA PHE A 170 -4.03 -7.69 -9.81
C PHE A 170 -5.53 -7.73 -10.12
N ILE A 171 -5.92 -7.31 -11.32
CA ILE A 171 -7.32 -7.28 -11.78
C ILE A 171 -7.68 -8.57 -12.53
N TYR A 172 -6.73 -9.13 -13.27
CA TYR A 172 -6.93 -10.27 -14.16
C TYR A 172 -5.99 -11.41 -13.80
N THR A 173 -6.56 -12.53 -13.39
CA THR A 173 -5.86 -13.80 -13.22
C THR A 173 -5.98 -14.63 -14.50
N PRO A 174 -4.87 -14.97 -15.19
CA PRO A 174 -4.93 -15.78 -16.39
C PRO A 174 -5.54 -17.15 -16.13
N GLY A 175 -6.61 -17.49 -16.85
CA GLY A 175 -7.28 -18.80 -16.79
C GLY A 175 -8.60 -18.80 -16.02
N GLU A 176 -8.80 -17.86 -15.09
CA GLU A 176 -10.01 -17.75 -14.28
C GLU A 176 -10.36 -16.26 -14.09
N PHE A 177 -11.13 -15.70 -15.03
CA PHE A 177 -11.55 -14.31 -14.94
C PHE A 177 -12.88 -14.19 -14.19
N ASP A 178 -12.82 -13.77 -12.94
CA ASP A 178 -13.99 -13.42 -12.15
C ASP A 178 -14.32 -11.92 -12.32
N LEU A 179 -15.46 -11.67 -12.96
CA LEU A 179 -15.94 -10.31 -13.21
C LEU A 179 -16.37 -9.58 -11.93
N ASN A 180 -16.86 -10.30 -10.91
CA ASN A 180 -17.25 -9.71 -9.63
C ASN A 180 -16.01 -9.26 -8.85
N TYR A 181 -14.98 -10.11 -8.80
CA TYR A 181 -13.68 -9.76 -8.23
C TYR A 181 -13.07 -8.55 -8.94
N ALA A 182 -12.92 -8.60 -10.27
CA ALA A 182 -12.35 -7.51 -11.04
C ALA A 182 -13.17 -6.21 -10.88
N GLY A 183 -14.49 -6.33 -10.88
CA GLY A 183 -15.42 -5.22 -10.68
C GLY A 183 -15.27 -4.58 -9.30
N SER A 184 -15.21 -5.37 -8.23
CA SER A 184 -15.07 -4.87 -6.86
C SER A 184 -13.76 -4.12 -6.67
N VAL A 185 -12.65 -4.66 -7.19
CA VAL A 185 -11.32 -4.04 -7.15
C VAL A 185 -11.30 -2.72 -7.93
N ILE A 186 -11.76 -2.72 -9.19
CA ILE A 186 -11.78 -1.51 -10.04
C ILE A 186 -12.64 -0.42 -9.41
N VAL A 187 -13.86 -0.76 -8.98
CA VAL A 187 -14.78 0.20 -8.35
C VAL A 187 -14.18 0.75 -7.07
N GLY A 188 -13.60 -0.10 -6.22
CA GLY A 188 -12.94 0.34 -4.99
C GLY A 188 -11.79 1.31 -5.26
N VAL A 189 -10.92 1.01 -6.23
CA VAL A 189 -9.82 1.90 -6.65
C VAL A 189 -10.36 3.23 -7.15
N LEU A 190 -11.34 3.23 -8.05
CA LEU A 190 -11.94 4.45 -8.59
C LEU A 190 -12.58 5.31 -7.49
N VAL A 191 -13.35 4.70 -6.59
CA VAL A 191 -13.95 5.39 -5.45
C VAL A 191 -12.88 6.02 -4.56
N THR A 192 -11.79 5.28 -4.29
CA THR A 192 -10.67 5.78 -3.48
C THR A 192 -10.00 6.98 -4.12
N ILE A 193 -9.74 6.94 -5.43
CA ILE A 193 -9.16 8.07 -6.17
C ILE A 193 -10.11 9.27 -6.14
N LEU A 194 -11.41 9.07 -6.37
CA LEU A 194 -12.40 10.15 -6.37
C LEU A 194 -12.54 10.80 -4.99
N ILE A 195 -12.52 10.01 -3.91
CA ILE A 195 -12.52 10.52 -2.54
C ILE A 195 -11.24 11.31 -2.28
N GLY A 196 -10.07 10.77 -2.65
CA GLY A 196 -8.78 11.43 -2.49
C GLY A 196 -8.71 12.78 -3.21
N GLU A 197 -9.09 12.82 -4.48
CA GLU A 197 -9.16 14.04 -5.28
C GLU A 197 -10.15 15.06 -4.68
N GLY A 198 -11.32 14.58 -4.23
CA GLY A 198 -12.31 15.42 -3.56
C GLY A 198 -11.82 16.02 -2.25
N LEU A 199 -11.03 15.26 -1.48
CA LEU A 199 -10.39 15.74 -0.26
C LEU A 199 -9.34 16.83 -0.56
N ILE A 200 -8.47 16.61 -1.54
CA ILE A 200 -7.43 17.56 -1.95
C ILE A 200 -8.07 18.88 -2.42
N ARG A 201 -9.06 18.83 -3.32
CA ARG A 201 -9.75 20.04 -3.80
C ARG A 201 -10.44 20.84 -2.69
N ARG A 202 -10.96 20.16 -1.66
CA ARG A 202 -11.55 20.82 -0.49
C ARG A 202 -10.48 21.50 0.37
N ALA A 203 -9.29 20.90 0.47
CA ALA A 203 -8.16 21.51 1.15
C ALA A 203 -7.72 22.79 0.44
N GLU A 204 -7.47 22.72 -0.88
CA GLU A 204 -7.07 23.87 -1.69
C GLU A 204 -8.02 25.06 -1.56
N ARG A 205 -9.34 24.83 -1.63
CA ARG A 205 -10.35 25.88 -1.46
C ARG A 205 -10.33 26.55 -0.09
N LYS A 206 -9.93 25.84 0.96
CA LYS A 206 -9.88 26.35 2.33
C LYS A 206 -8.58 27.11 2.63
N PHE A 207 -7.51 26.84 1.88
CA PHE A 207 -6.25 27.56 1.97
C PHE A 207 -6.15 28.75 1.00
N ALA A 208 -6.98 28.78 -0.05
CA ALA A 208 -7.06 29.88 -1.02
C ALA A 208 -7.98 31.04 -0.61
N GLY A 209 -8.63 30.99 0.57
CA GLY A 209 -9.49 32.05 1.12
C GLY A 209 -9.02 32.47 2.50
#